data_AF-A0A932ZWW6-F1
#
_entry.id   AF-A0A932ZWW6-F1
#
_cell.length_a   1.000
_cell.length_b   1.000
_cell.length_c   1.000
_cell.angle_alpha   90.00
_cell.angle_beta   90.00
_cell.angle_gamma   90.00
#
_symmetry.space_group_name_H-M   'P 1'
#
loop_
_entity.id
_entity.type
_entity.pdbx_description
1 polymer ?
#
loop_
_entity_poly.entity_id
_entity_poly.type
_entity_poly.pdbx_seq_one_letter_code
_entity_poly.pdbx_strand_id
1 'polypeptide(L)'
;FETRLEHAPDPEGFLEIGGQKVRLRPEGADEGEFFFSPNPGEPPRPLARVASGGELSRLMLALESVLRRGDLIPTLIFDEVDAGIGGAVAEVVGRKLLEVSRDHQVLVITHLPQVASLADRHFGIAKRAAKGRTTASIRPLDGEARVEEVARMGAGLEITPAAREHAKEMLRGARKPARRA
;
A
#
# COMPACT_ATOMS: atom_id res chain seq x y z
N PHE A 1 -3.63 15.58 -9.20
CA PHE A 1 -4.96 14.95 -9.18
C PHE A 1 -5.92 15.89 -9.85
N GLU A 2 -6.72 15.36 -10.77
CA GLU A 2 -7.82 16.07 -11.42
C GLU A 2 -9.07 15.20 -11.30
N THR A 3 -10.23 15.82 -11.13
CA THR A 3 -11.52 15.12 -11.23
C THR A 3 -12.22 15.64 -12.46
N ARG A 4 -12.70 14.74 -13.31
CA ARG A 4 -13.50 15.10 -14.49
C ARG A 4 -14.89 14.53 -14.31
N LEU A 5 -15.88 15.33 -14.70
CA LEU A 5 -17.27 14.93 -14.77
C LEU A 5 -17.64 14.88 -16.25
N GLU A 6 -18.06 13.71 -16.71
CA GLU A 6 -18.53 13.49 -18.07
C GLU A 6 -19.99 13.02 -18.04
N HIS A 7 -20.68 13.08 -19.18
CA HIS A 7 -22.04 12.58 -19.29
C HIS A 7 -22.07 11.45 -20.32
N ALA A 8 -22.68 10.31 -19.97
CA ALA A 8 -22.92 9.26 -20.95
C ALA A 8 -24.04 9.70 -21.91
N PRO A 9 -23.84 9.57 -23.23
CA PRO A 9 -24.88 9.93 -24.20
C PRO A 9 -26.06 8.96 -24.14
N ASP A 10 -27.27 9.51 -24.28
CA ASP A 10 -28.51 8.74 -24.40
C ASP A 10 -29.49 9.42 -25.38
N PRO A 11 -29.44 9.09 -26.68
CA PRO A 11 -30.27 9.73 -27.70
C PRO A 11 -31.79 9.56 -27.47
N GLU A 12 -32.19 8.47 -26.80
CA GLU A 12 -33.58 8.18 -26.45
C GLU A 12 -33.96 8.77 -25.07
N GLY A 13 -32.98 9.30 -24.34
CA GLY A 13 -33.16 9.93 -23.05
C GLY A 13 -34.02 11.20 -23.11
N PHE A 14 -34.57 11.57 -21.95
CA PHE A 14 -35.39 12.77 -21.78
C PHE A 14 -34.66 13.93 -21.11
N LEU A 15 -33.49 13.67 -20.50
CA LEU A 15 -32.67 14.70 -19.87
C LEU A 15 -31.68 15.27 -20.89
N GLU A 16 -31.61 16.60 -20.97
CA GLU A 16 -30.71 17.32 -21.86
C GLU A 16 -29.80 18.26 -21.05
N ILE A 17 -28.49 18.14 -21.27
CA ILE A 17 -27.47 18.99 -20.65
C ILE A 17 -26.56 19.52 -21.76
N GLY A 18 -26.41 20.85 -21.86
CA GLY A 18 -25.53 21.47 -22.83
C GLY A 18 -25.87 21.15 -24.30
N GLY A 19 -27.15 20.89 -24.61
CA GLY A 19 -27.58 20.53 -25.97
C GLY A 19 -27.41 19.05 -26.34
N GLN A 20 -27.02 18.20 -25.38
CA GLN A 20 -26.88 16.76 -25.59
C GLN A 20 -27.85 16.01 -24.67
N LYS A 21 -28.53 15.00 -25.23
CA LYS A 21 -29.31 14.08 -24.42
C LYS A 21 -28.39 13.10 -23.70
N VAL A 22 -28.58 12.98 -22.40
CA VAL A 22 -27.68 12.25 -21.50
C VAL A 22 -28.43 11.19 -20.71
N ARG A 23 -27.72 10.11 -20.37
CA ARG A 23 -28.24 9.00 -19.58
C ARG A 23 -28.44 9.44 -18.14
N LEU A 24 -29.67 9.37 -17.65
CA LEU A 24 -29.98 9.56 -16.23
C LEU A 24 -29.92 8.21 -15.49
N ARG A 25 -29.17 8.14 -14.39
CA ARG A 25 -29.10 6.99 -13.48
C ARG A 25 -29.62 7.37 -12.09
N PRO A 26 -29.90 6.40 -11.20
CA PRO A 26 -30.27 6.69 -9.81
C PRO A 26 -29.26 7.58 -9.07
N GLU A 27 -27.97 7.48 -9.43
CA GLU A 27 -26.88 8.27 -8.84
C GLU A 27 -26.69 9.65 -9.49
N GLY A 28 -27.40 9.95 -10.59
CA GLY A 28 -27.28 11.20 -11.34
C GLY A 28 -26.92 10.99 -12.82
N ALA A 29 -26.69 12.10 -13.53
CA ALA A 29 -26.28 12.09 -14.93
C ALA A 29 -24.75 12.14 -15.10
N ASP A 30 -24.05 12.72 -14.12
CA ASP A 30 -22.59 12.85 -14.10
C ASP A 30 -21.89 11.50 -13.88
N GLU A 31 -20.82 11.26 -14.64
CA GLU A 31 -19.81 10.23 -14.40
C GLU A 31 -18.53 10.90 -13.93
N GLY A 32 -18.16 10.65 -12.68
CA GLY A 32 -16.91 11.14 -12.13
C GLY A 32 -15.76 10.17 -12.37
N GLU A 33 -14.66 10.66 -12.94
CA GLU A 33 -13.41 9.91 -13.06
C GLU A 33 -12.23 10.70 -12.47
N PHE A 34 -11.37 9.99 -11.72
CA PHE A 34 -10.14 10.55 -11.17
C PHE A 34 -8.98 10.39 -12.14
N PHE A 35 -8.29 11.49 -12.39
CA PHE A 35 -7.12 11.57 -13.25
C PHE A 35 -5.87 11.84 -12.41
N PHE A 36 -4.79 11.12 -12.74
CA PHE A 36 -3.51 11.18 -12.06
C PHE A 36 -2.35 11.26 -13.05
N SER A 37 -1.29 11.96 -12.65
CA SER A 37 -0.01 11.98 -13.36
C SER A 37 1.10 11.75 -12.33
N PRO A 38 1.80 10.60 -12.39
CA PRO A 38 2.85 10.26 -11.43
C PRO A 38 4.12 11.09 -11.67
N ASN A 39 4.36 11.49 -12.92
CA ASN A 39 5.62 12.08 -13.34
C ASN A 39 5.42 13.53 -13.83
N PRO A 40 6.27 14.48 -13.40
CA PRO A 40 6.26 15.83 -13.95
C PRO A 40 6.39 15.81 -15.49
N GLY A 41 5.52 16.55 -16.17
CA GLY A 41 5.53 16.67 -17.63
C GLY A 41 4.67 15.64 -18.37
N GLU A 42 4.13 14.63 -17.69
CA GLU A 42 3.15 13.72 -18.30
C GLU A 42 1.70 14.24 -18.13
N PRO A 43 0.85 14.13 -19.17
CA PRO A 43 -0.54 14.51 -19.05
C PRO A 43 -1.28 13.54 -18.11
N PRO A 44 -2.19 14.03 -17.25
CA PRO A 44 -3.02 13.17 -16.43
C PRO A 44 -3.83 12.20 -17.27
N ARG A 45 -3.91 10.94 -16.85
CA ARG A 45 -4.83 9.95 -17.43
C ARG A 45 -5.66 9.29 -16.33
N PRO A 46 -6.70 8.51 -16.68
CA PRO A 46 -7.53 7.81 -15.71
C PRO A 46 -6.69 7.04 -14.70
N LEU A 47 -6.98 7.16 -13.42
CA LEU A 47 -6.23 6.51 -12.35
C LEU A 47 -6.10 4.99 -12.59
N ALA A 48 -7.17 4.37 -13.08
CA ALA A 48 -7.22 2.95 -13.43
C ALA A 48 -6.24 2.53 -14.54
N ARG A 49 -5.70 3.48 -15.32
CA ARG A 49 -4.85 3.23 -16.50
C ARG A 49 -3.42 3.78 -16.36
N VAL A 50 -3.10 4.49 -15.29
CA VAL A 50 -1.83 5.23 -15.18
C VAL A 50 -0.82 4.57 -14.26
N ALA A 51 -1.27 3.95 -13.17
CA ALA A 51 -0.38 3.51 -12.11
C ALA A 51 0.10 2.08 -12.31
N SER A 52 1.40 1.84 -12.09
CA SER A 52 1.89 0.50 -11.76
C SER A 52 1.22 -0.04 -10.49
N GLY A 53 1.23 -1.35 -10.27
CA GLY A 53 0.62 -1.97 -9.08
C GLY A 53 1.06 -1.28 -7.78
N GLY A 54 2.37 -1.05 -7.60
CA GLY A 54 2.90 -0.37 -6.42
C GLY A 54 2.54 1.12 -6.31
N GLU A 55 2.43 1.86 -7.42
CA GLU A 55 1.99 3.26 -7.38
C GLU A 55 0.52 3.37 -6.99
N LEU A 56 -0.32 2.47 -7.50
CA LEU A 56 -1.73 2.43 -7.15
C LEU A 56 -1.91 2.05 -5.68
N SER A 57 -1.18 1.03 -5.20
CA SER A 57 -1.17 0.63 -3.80
C SER A 57 -0.75 1.77 -2.87
N ARG A 58 0.28 2.54 -3.23
CA ARG A 58 0.71 3.72 -2.45
C ARG A 58 -0.30 4.85 -2.49
N LEU A 59 -0.96 5.07 -3.62
CA LEU A 59 -2.02 6.06 -3.69
C LEU A 59 -3.21 5.68 -2.81
N MET A 60 -3.66 4.42 -2.89
CA MET A 60 -4.75 3.92 -2.04
C MET A 60 -4.37 4.05 -0.57
N LEU A 61 -3.14 3.71 -0.19
CA LEU A 61 -2.65 3.93 1.17
C LEU A 61 -2.71 5.43 1.58
N ALA A 62 -2.33 6.34 0.68
CA ALA A 62 -2.41 7.77 0.95
C ALA A 62 -3.86 8.23 1.16
N LEU A 63 -4.78 7.76 0.32
CA LEU A 63 -6.22 8.04 0.45
C LEU A 63 -6.77 7.50 1.77
N GLU A 64 -6.50 6.23 2.11
CA GLU A 64 -6.93 5.63 3.38
C GLU A 64 -6.37 6.38 4.59
N SER A 65 -5.11 6.82 4.51
CA SER A 65 -4.49 7.60 5.59
C SER A 65 -5.11 8.98 5.82
N VAL A 66 -5.82 9.53 4.83
CA VAL A 66 -6.53 10.81 4.94
C VAL A 66 -7.99 10.58 5.31
N LEU A 67 -8.64 9.58 4.72
CA LEU A 67 -10.08 9.37 4.86
C LEU A 67 -10.45 8.80 6.23
N ARG A 68 -9.66 7.88 6.80
CA ARG A 68 -9.63 7.29 8.18
C ARG A 68 -10.93 6.96 8.94
N ARG A 69 -12.09 7.51 8.57
CA ARG A 69 -13.34 7.56 9.35
C ARG A 69 -14.56 7.56 8.45
N GLY A 70 -14.51 6.79 7.37
CA GLY A 70 -15.64 6.58 6.46
C GLY A 70 -15.67 5.19 5.83
N ASP A 71 -14.60 4.41 5.97
CA ASP A 71 -14.52 3.11 5.34
C ASP A 71 -15.05 2.01 6.26
N LEU A 72 -15.97 1.19 5.73
CA LEU A 72 -16.62 0.09 6.44
C LEU A 72 -15.83 -1.22 6.33
N ILE A 73 -14.73 -1.21 5.57
CA ILE A 73 -13.91 -2.39 5.31
C ILE A 73 -12.94 -2.62 6.49
N PRO A 74 -13.09 -3.71 7.27
CA PRO A 74 -12.29 -3.92 8.47
C PRO A 74 -10.86 -4.38 8.17
N THR A 75 -10.61 -4.94 6.98
CA THR A 75 -9.33 -5.55 6.61
C THR A 75 -8.86 -5.06 5.24
N LEU A 76 -7.65 -4.52 5.19
CA LEU A 76 -7.02 -3.99 3.99
C LEU A 76 -5.78 -4.83 3.64
N ILE A 77 -5.63 -5.17 2.36
CA ILE A 77 -4.48 -5.91 1.84
C ILE A 77 -3.72 -5.00 0.87
N PHE A 78 -2.47 -4.70 1.19
CA PHE A 78 -1.57 -3.97 0.30
C PHE A 78 -0.53 -4.92 -0.26
N ASP A 79 -0.60 -5.16 -1.56
CA ASP A 79 0.42 -5.86 -2.32
C ASP A 79 1.32 -4.85 -3.05
N GLU A 80 2.61 -5.16 -3.17
CA GLU A 80 3.62 -4.33 -3.86
C GLU A 80 3.70 -2.84 -3.44
N VAL A 81 3.17 -2.47 -2.27
CA VAL A 81 3.20 -1.07 -1.79
C VAL A 81 4.63 -0.53 -1.63
N ASP A 82 5.58 -1.45 -1.47
CA ASP A 82 7.02 -1.21 -1.37
C ASP A 82 7.79 -1.39 -2.70
N ALA A 83 7.11 -1.60 -3.82
CA ALA A 83 7.75 -1.76 -5.12
C ALA A 83 8.41 -0.44 -5.59
N GLY A 84 9.67 -0.53 -6.01
CA GLY A 84 10.42 0.60 -6.55
C GLY A 84 10.83 1.66 -5.53
N ILE A 85 10.72 1.39 -4.23
CA ILE A 85 11.13 2.32 -3.17
C ILE A 85 12.18 1.71 -2.24
N GLY A 86 12.87 2.55 -1.47
CA GLY A 86 13.86 2.12 -0.49
C GLY A 86 14.20 3.24 0.51
N GLY A 87 15.01 2.90 1.51
CA GLY A 87 15.52 3.87 2.49
C GLY A 87 14.41 4.65 3.20
N ALA A 88 14.55 5.98 3.25
CA ALA A 88 13.61 6.85 3.94
C ALA A 88 12.17 6.78 3.39
N VAL A 89 12.00 6.59 2.07
CA VAL A 89 10.67 6.49 1.44
C VAL A 89 9.93 5.24 1.94
N ALA A 90 10.64 4.12 2.05
CA ALA A 90 10.09 2.88 2.60
C ALA A 90 9.66 3.03 4.07
N GLU A 91 10.42 3.79 4.87
CA GLU A 91 10.05 4.09 6.24
C GLU A 91 8.77 4.95 6.31
N VAL A 92 8.62 5.96 5.46
CA VAL A 92 7.40 6.78 5.41
C VAL A 92 6.19 5.92 5.05
N VAL A 93 6.31 5.05 4.04
CA VAL A 93 5.25 4.11 3.65
C VAL A 93 4.90 3.18 4.81
N GLY A 94 5.90 2.58 5.47
CA GLY A 94 5.68 1.74 6.65
C GLY A 94 4.96 2.48 7.79
N ARG A 95 5.28 3.75 8.03
CA ARG A 95 4.61 4.57 9.04
C ARG A 95 3.17 4.88 8.67
N LYS A 96 2.87 5.05 7.37
CA LYS A 96 1.49 5.24 6.90
C LYS A 96 0.66 3.97 7.02
N LEU A 97 1.24 2.80 6.73
CA LEU A 97 0.60 1.51 7.00
C LEU A 97 0.29 1.34 8.49
N LEU A 98 1.24 1.68 9.36
CA LEU A 98 1.03 1.67 10.81
C LEU A 98 -0.06 2.65 11.24
N GLU A 99 -0.14 3.83 10.64
CA GLU A 99 -1.20 4.80 10.92
C GLU A 99 -2.59 4.25 10.57
N VAL A 100 -2.74 3.67 9.38
CA VAL A 100 -4.00 3.05 8.92
C VAL A 100 -4.35 1.82 9.77
N SER A 101 -3.35 1.07 10.24
CA SER A 101 -3.56 -0.14 11.06
C SER A 101 -4.22 0.12 12.43
N ARG A 102 -4.31 1.38 12.84
CA ARG A 102 -5.02 1.77 14.08
C ARG A 102 -6.52 1.60 13.97
N ASP A 103 -7.04 1.75 12.76
CA ASP A 103 -8.46 1.76 12.46
C ASP A 103 -8.86 0.49 11.65
N HIS A 104 -7.90 -0.18 10.99
CA HIS A 104 -8.11 -1.37 10.16
C HIS A 104 -7.10 -2.49 10.44
N GLN A 105 -7.44 -3.74 10.15
CA GLN A 105 -6.43 -4.80 10.03
C GLN A 105 -5.69 -4.65 8.70
N VAL A 106 -4.38 -4.40 8.74
CA VAL A 106 -3.58 -4.21 7.53
C VAL A 106 -2.66 -5.41 7.30
N LEU A 107 -2.79 -6.05 6.13
CA LEU A 107 -1.91 -7.13 5.67
C LEU A 107 -1.01 -6.62 4.54
N VAL A 108 0.30 -6.83 4.69
CA VAL A 108 1.31 -6.36 3.73
C VAL A 108 2.29 -7.48 3.46
N ILE A 109 2.59 -7.73 2.19
CA ILE A 109 3.72 -8.55 1.76
C ILE A 109 4.86 -7.58 1.43
N THR A 110 6.00 -7.73 2.10
CA THR A 110 7.13 -6.81 1.94
C THR A 110 8.45 -7.54 1.99
N HIS A 111 9.43 -7.02 1.25
CA HIS A 111 10.82 -7.44 1.32
C HIS A 111 11.72 -6.39 1.99
N LEU A 112 11.16 -5.26 2.42
CA LEU A 112 11.91 -4.15 3.01
C LEU A 112 11.90 -4.22 4.54
N PRO A 113 13.08 -4.26 5.21
CA PRO A 113 13.15 -4.29 6.67
C PRO A 113 12.50 -3.06 7.32
N GLN A 114 12.50 -1.91 6.62
CA GLN A 114 11.88 -0.66 7.09
C GLN A 114 10.38 -0.85 7.34
N VAL A 115 9.69 -1.54 6.43
CA VAL A 115 8.24 -1.82 6.54
C VAL A 115 8.00 -2.94 7.55
N ALA A 116 8.71 -4.06 7.44
CA ALA A 116 8.51 -5.22 8.34
C ALA A 116 8.81 -4.90 9.82
N SER A 117 9.75 -4.00 10.09
CA SER A 117 10.09 -3.59 11.46
C SER A 117 8.94 -2.87 12.16
N LEU A 118 8.02 -2.25 11.42
CA LEU A 118 6.88 -1.49 11.95
C LEU A 118 5.63 -2.32 12.24
N ALA A 119 5.58 -3.58 11.78
CA ALA A 119 4.41 -4.43 11.94
C ALA A 119 4.16 -4.86 13.40
N ASP A 120 2.91 -4.98 13.84
CA ASP A 120 2.58 -5.56 15.15
C ASP A 120 2.92 -7.05 15.20
N ARG A 121 2.64 -7.77 14.11
CA ARG A 121 2.92 -9.18 13.92
C ARG A 121 3.75 -9.36 12.64
N HIS A 122 4.84 -10.12 12.74
CA HIS A 122 5.70 -10.44 11.61
C HIS A 122 5.60 -11.95 11.32
N PHE A 123 5.39 -12.31 10.06
CA PHE A 123 5.35 -13.69 9.62
C PHE A 123 6.42 -13.93 8.55
N GLY A 124 7.20 -14.99 8.73
CA GLY A 124 8.19 -15.43 7.74
C GLY A 124 7.57 -16.47 6.81
N ILE A 125 7.79 -16.32 5.50
CA ILE A 125 7.37 -17.27 4.48
C ILE A 125 8.61 -18.01 3.97
N ALA A 126 8.57 -19.34 4.03
CA ALA A 126 9.65 -20.20 3.54
C ALA A 126 9.11 -21.30 2.62
N LYS A 127 9.80 -21.53 1.50
CA LYS A 127 9.55 -22.67 0.62
C LYS A 127 10.29 -23.91 1.15
N ARG A 128 9.60 -25.04 1.27
CA ARG A 128 10.18 -26.35 1.58
C ARG A 128 9.90 -27.31 0.42
N ALA A 129 10.96 -27.89 -0.12
CA ALA A 129 10.86 -28.99 -1.07
C ALA A 129 10.78 -30.31 -0.30
N ALA A 130 9.68 -31.04 -0.45
CA ALA A 130 9.51 -32.37 0.13
C ALA A 130 8.80 -33.28 -0.89
N LYS A 131 9.31 -34.50 -1.06
CA LYS A 131 8.72 -35.52 -1.95
C LYS A 131 8.47 -35.01 -3.39
N GLY A 132 9.42 -34.26 -3.95
CA GLY A 132 9.32 -33.72 -5.31
C GLY A 132 8.34 -32.56 -5.49
N ARG A 133 7.75 -32.02 -4.41
CA ARG A 133 6.87 -30.84 -4.45
C ARG A 133 7.40 -29.74 -3.56
N THR A 134 7.34 -28.51 -4.06
CA THR A 134 7.62 -27.31 -3.28
C THR A 134 6.34 -26.83 -2.62
N THR A 135 6.37 -26.71 -1.29
CA THR A 135 5.26 -26.16 -0.50
C THR A 135 5.72 -24.89 0.21
N ALA A 136 4.84 -23.90 0.31
CA ALA A 136 5.10 -22.70 1.11
C ALA A 136 4.61 -22.94 2.55
N SER A 137 5.40 -22.49 3.52
CA SER A 137 5.06 -22.51 4.94
C SER A 137 5.15 -21.10 5.49
N ILE A 138 4.20 -20.74 6.36
CA ILE A 138 4.17 -19.47 7.07
C ILE A 138 4.32 -19.73 8.56
N ARG A 139 5.13 -18.93 9.25
CA ARG A 139 5.27 -19.00 10.71
C ARG A 139 5.39 -17.60 11.32
N PRO A 140 4.85 -17.39 12.53
CA PRO A 140 5.09 -16.14 13.24
C PRO A 140 6.58 -16.01 13.60
N LEU A 141 7.04 -14.76 13.64
CA LEU A 141 8.39 -14.36 14.03
C LEU A 141 8.29 -13.39 15.21
N ASP A 142 8.83 -13.82 16.34
CA ASP A 142 8.88 -13.09 17.60
C ASP A 142 10.29 -13.09 18.19
N GLY A 143 10.52 -12.21 19.18
CA GLY A 143 11.79 -12.09 19.90
C GLY A 143 13.00 -12.06 18.96
N GLU A 144 13.93 -12.99 19.17
CA GLU A 144 15.16 -13.09 18.38
C GLU A 144 14.90 -13.51 16.93
N ALA A 145 13.91 -14.36 16.66
CA ALA A 145 13.60 -14.78 15.29
C ALA A 145 13.15 -13.58 14.42
N ARG A 146 12.48 -12.60 15.04
CA ARG A 146 12.13 -11.34 14.37
C ARG A 146 13.35 -10.46 14.10
N VAL A 147 14.29 -10.39 15.04
CA VAL A 147 15.56 -9.65 14.88
C VAL A 147 16.38 -10.26 13.74
N GLU A 148 16.55 -11.58 13.74
CA GLU A 148 17.28 -12.31 12.70
C GLU A 148 16.66 -12.09 11.32
N GLU A 149 15.33 -12.10 11.20
CA GLU A 149 14.69 -11.89 9.89
C GLU A 149 14.87 -10.45 9.40
N VAL A 150 14.69 -9.44 10.25
CA VAL A 150 14.91 -8.04 9.86
C VAL A 150 16.39 -7.81 9.50
N ALA A 151 17.31 -8.43 10.25
CA ALA A 151 18.74 -8.39 9.93
C ALA A 151 19.03 -9.08 8.60
N ARG A 152 18.43 -10.24 8.31
CA ARG A 152 18.53 -10.96 7.03
C ARG A 152 18.00 -10.13 5.86
N MET A 153 16.89 -9.40 6.06
CA MET A 153 16.30 -8.54 5.03
C MET A 153 17.18 -7.32 4.72
N GLY A 154 17.91 -6.80 5.70
CA GLY A 154 18.79 -5.63 5.54
C GLY A 154 20.26 -5.96 5.27
N ALA A 155 20.69 -7.19 5.51
CA ALA A 155 22.06 -7.63 5.29
C ALA A 155 22.30 -8.07 3.84
N GLY A 156 23.57 -8.12 3.45
CA GLY A 156 24.01 -8.74 2.20
C GLY A 156 24.05 -10.27 2.30
N LEU A 157 25.10 -10.88 1.76
CA LEU A 157 25.27 -12.35 1.74
C LEU A 157 25.33 -12.98 3.14
N GLU A 158 25.84 -12.24 4.13
CA GLU A 158 26.00 -12.72 5.51
C GLU A 158 25.38 -11.77 6.51
N ILE A 159 24.73 -12.35 7.53
CA ILE A 159 24.17 -11.59 8.65
C ILE A 159 25.29 -11.30 9.66
N THR A 160 25.77 -10.07 9.69
CA THR A 160 26.84 -9.63 10.59
C THR A 160 26.30 -9.21 11.96
N PRO A 161 27.15 -9.11 13.01
CA PRO A 161 26.75 -8.52 14.29
C PRO A 161 26.21 -7.09 14.15
N ALA A 162 26.80 -6.28 13.26
CA ALA A 162 26.33 -4.92 12.98
C ALA A 162 24.92 -4.91 12.35
N ALA A 163 24.62 -5.85 11.44
CA ALA A 163 23.29 -5.99 10.87
C ALA A 163 22.23 -6.34 11.94
N ARG A 164 22.58 -7.20 12.90
CA ARG A 164 21.69 -7.53 14.04
C ARG A 164 21.45 -6.32 14.94
N GLU A 165 22.49 -5.54 15.25
CA GLU A 165 22.32 -4.34 16.06
C GLU A 165 21.44 -3.30 15.34
N HIS A 166 21.65 -3.09 14.04
CA HIS A 166 20.79 -2.22 13.25
C HIS A 166 19.33 -2.70 13.24
N ALA A 167 19.09 -4.01 13.06
CA ALA A 167 17.74 -4.58 13.13
C ALA A 167 17.07 -4.36 14.50
N LYS A 168 17.82 -4.51 15.59
CA LYS A 168 17.33 -4.18 16.95
C LYS A 168 16.98 -2.70 17.07
N GLU A 169 17.78 -1.80 16.50
CA GLU A 169 17.47 -0.36 16.48
C GLU A 169 16.18 -0.07 15.72
N MET A 170 15.99 -0.66 14.53
CA MET A 170 14.76 -0.50 13.74
C MET A 170 13.53 -0.97 14.53
N LEU A 171 13.59 -2.16 15.13
CA LEU A 171 12.50 -2.72 15.94
C LEU A 171 12.21 -1.90 17.21
N ARG A 172 13.23 -1.28 17.82
CA ARG A 172 13.04 -0.34 18.93
C ARG A 172 12.42 0.99 18.46
N GLY A 173 12.89 1.52 17.33
CA GLY A 173 12.40 2.75 16.73
C GLY A 173 10.94 2.67 16.27
N ALA A 174 10.52 1.50 15.80
CA ALA A 174 9.14 1.22 15.41
C ALA A 174 8.13 1.40 16.55
N ARG A 175 8.55 1.17 17.80
CA ARG A 175 7.69 1.34 18.99
C ARG A 175 7.56 2.81 19.43
N LYS A 176 8.33 3.73 18.87
CA LYS A 176 8.22 5.16 19.21
C LYS A 176 7.10 5.80 18.37
N PRO A 177 6.11 6.48 19.00
CA PRO A 177 5.14 7.25 18.25
C PRO A 177 5.87 8.28 17.38
N ALA A 178 5.44 8.42 16.12
CA ALA A 178 5.95 9.47 15.25
C ALA A 178 5.77 10.83 15.94
N ARG A 179 6.86 11.58 16.12
CA ARG A 179 6.77 12.99 16.52
C ARG A 179 5.96 13.71 15.44
N ARG A 180 4.81 14.27 15.83
CA ARG A 180 4.07 15.18 14.96
C ARG A 180 4.95 16.41 14.75
N ALA A 181 5.38 16.64 13.51
CA ALA A 181 5.92 17.91 13.07
C ALA A 181 4.76 18.86 12.75
#